data_AF-A0A7R9TEK7-F1
#
_entry.id   AF-A0A7R9TEK7-F1
#
_cell.length_a   1.000
_cell.length_b   1.000
_cell.length_c   1.000
_cell.angle_alpha   90.00
_cell.angle_beta   90.00
_cell.angle_gamma   90.00
#
_symmetry.space_group_name_H-M   'P 1'
#
loop_
_entity.id
_entity.type
_entity.pdbx_description
1 polymer ?
#
loop_
_entity_poly.entity_id
_entity_poly.type
_entity_poly.pdbx_seq_one_letter_code
_entity_poly.pdbx_strand_id
1 'polypeptide(L)'
;QVYLAGARAGRENLDVLVDLLQARHAMAAELGYASFAHATAAPLMARSPETIAELLVEFETAIAPWAEEEDELLRQSARLPAGARVAPWDRPFFEARRSEA
;
A
#
# COMPACT_ATOMS: atom_id res chain seq x y z
N GLN A 1 -2.00 -12.23 17.24
CA GLN A 1 -3.16 -11.41 17.68
C GLN A 1 -2.91 -9.90 17.57
N VAL A 2 -1.70 -9.38 17.84
CA VAL A 2 -1.37 -7.95 17.72
C VAL A 2 -1.59 -7.38 16.31
N TYR A 3 -1.14 -8.09 15.26
CA TYR A 3 -1.32 -7.64 13.86
C TYR A 3 -2.79 -7.41 13.49
N LEU A 4 -3.67 -8.38 13.78
CA LEU A 4 -5.11 -8.26 13.53
C LEU A 4 -5.75 -7.18 14.43
N ALA A 5 -5.22 -7.00 15.64
CA ALA A 5 -5.62 -5.93 16.54
C ALA A 5 -5.11 -4.54 16.12
N GLY A 6 -4.39 -4.38 15.00
CA GLY A 6 -4.15 -3.09 14.38
C GLY A 6 -5.33 -2.63 13.52
N ALA A 7 -6.10 -3.57 12.95
CA ALA A 7 -7.22 -3.30 12.05
C ALA A 7 -8.56 -3.13 12.79
N ARG A 8 -8.60 -2.34 13.87
CA ARG A 8 -9.73 -2.39 14.85
C ARG A 8 -10.97 -1.59 14.50
N ALA A 9 -10.87 -0.63 13.59
CA ALA A 9 -11.98 0.25 13.23
C ALA A 9 -12.36 0.12 11.75
N GLY A 10 -11.99 -1.01 11.13
CA GLY A 10 -12.14 -1.21 9.70
C GLY A 10 -13.60 -1.12 9.25
N ARG A 11 -14.55 -1.71 10.00
CA ARG A 11 -15.97 -1.75 9.62
C ARG A 11 -16.69 -0.45 9.97
N GLU A 12 -16.43 0.09 11.15
CA GLU A 12 -17.07 1.30 11.67
C GLU A 12 -16.67 2.54 10.86
N ASN A 13 -15.47 2.55 10.28
CA ASN A 13 -14.99 3.66 9.46
C ASN A 13 -15.46 3.57 7.99
N LEU A 14 -16.08 2.47 7.55
CA LEU A 14 -16.47 2.33 6.13
C LEU A 14 -17.48 3.40 5.72
N ASP A 15 -18.53 3.59 6.51
CA ASP A 15 -19.58 4.56 6.20
C ASP A 15 -19.00 5.98 6.18
N VAL A 16 -18.17 6.32 7.17
CA VAL A 16 -17.45 7.61 7.21
C VAL A 16 -16.53 7.80 6.00
N LEU A 17 -15.85 6.73 5.56
CA LEU A 17 -14.97 6.79 4.41
C LEU A 17 -15.76 7.00 3.11
N VAL A 18 -16.93 6.35 2.97
CA VAL A 18 -17.83 6.55 1.84
C VAL A 18 -18.32 8.00 1.78
N ASP A 19 -18.80 8.53 2.90
CA ASP A 19 -19.26 9.92 3.00
C ASP A 19 -18.12 10.90 2.66
N LEU A 20 -16.92 10.63 3.17
CA LEU A 20 -15.74 11.44 2.90
C LEU A 20 -15.33 11.42 1.42
N LEU A 21 -15.41 10.27 0.76
CA LEU A 21 -15.12 10.15 -0.68
C LEU A 21 -16.12 10.94 -1.52
N GLN A 22 -17.40 10.87 -1.17
CA GLN A 22 -18.46 11.64 -1.85
C GLN A 22 -18.27 13.15 -1.66
N ALA A 23 -18.03 13.59 -0.42
CA ALA A 23 -17.79 15.01 -0.11
C ALA A 23 -16.55 15.55 -0.84
N ARG A 24 -15.46 14.79 -0.88
CA ARG A 24 -14.23 15.15 -1.61
C ARG A 24 -14.46 15.25 -3.12
N HIS A 25 -15.25 14.34 -3.70
CA HIS A 25 -15.59 14.42 -5.11
C HIS A 25 -16.45 15.66 -5.42
N ALA A 26 -17.48 15.92 -4.62
CA ALA A 26 -18.33 17.10 -4.77
C ALA A 26 -17.51 18.40 -4.68
N MET A 27 -16.65 18.52 -3.67
CA MET A 27 -15.74 19.67 -3.52
C MET A 27 -14.85 19.87 -4.77
N ALA A 28 -14.28 18.79 -5.32
CA ALA A 28 -13.42 18.89 -6.49
C ALA A 28 -14.21 19.32 -7.75
N ALA A 29 -15.41 18.80 -7.93
CA ALA A 29 -16.28 19.13 -9.05
C ALA A 29 -16.68 20.61 -9.05
N GLU A 30 -17.04 21.17 -7.89
CA GLU A 30 -17.35 22.60 -7.73
C GLU A 30 -16.18 23.52 -8.09
N LEU A 31 -14.95 23.04 -7.88
CA LEU A 31 -13.72 23.74 -8.24
C LEU A 31 -13.28 23.50 -9.70
N GLY A 32 -14.05 22.75 -10.47
CA GLY A 32 -13.78 22.45 -11.88
C GLY A 32 -12.77 21.33 -12.12
N TYR A 33 -12.41 20.55 -11.08
CA TYR A 33 -11.54 19.39 -11.21
C TYR A 33 -12.32 18.11 -11.48
N ALA A 34 -11.78 17.21 -12.30
CA ALA A 34 -12.39 15.92 -12.62
C ALA A 34 -12.47 14.97 -11.42
N SER A 35 -11.56 15.11 -10.44
CA SER A 35 -11.56 14.33 -9.21
C SER A 35 -10.79 15.04 -8.11
N PHE A 36 -10.97 14.57 -6.88
CA PHE A 36 -10.18 15.06 -5.74
C PHE A 36 -8.68 14.81 -5.92
N ALA A 37 -8.29 13.75 -6.62
CA ALA A 37 -6.89 13.47 -6.93
C ALA A 37 -6.31 14.53 -7.88
N HIS A 38 -7.07 15.00 -8.87
CA HIS A 38 -6.66 16.10 -9.74
C HIS A 38 -6.53 17.42 -8.96
N ALA A 39 -7.49 17.73 -8.09
CA ALA A 39 -7.42 18.92 -7.23
C ALA A 39 -6.19 18.89 -6.30
N THR A 40 -5.87 17.72 -5.75
CA THR A 40 -4.74 17.53 -4.83
C THR A 40 -3.39 17.53 -5.55
N ALA A 41 -3.33 16.98 -6.77
CA ALA A 41 -2.11 16.90 -7.55
C ALA A 41 -1.72 18.24 -8.21
N ALA A 42 -2.68 19.12 -8.49
CA ALA A 42 -2.46 20.40 -9.14
C ALA A 42 -1.35 21.27 -8.51
N PRO A 43 -1.25 21.44 -7.17
CA PRO A 43 -0.15 22.18 -6.55
C PRO A 43 1.16 21.39 -6.40
N LEU A 44 1.16 20.08 -6.66
CA LEU A 44 2.32 19.22 -6.49
C LEU A 44 3.21 19.22 -7.74
N MET A 45 4.46 18.81 -7.59
CA MET A 45 5.39 18.65 -8.73
C MET A 45 4.88 17.65 -9.76
N ALA A 46 4.13 16.63 -9.33
CA ALA A 46 3.55 15.61 -10.22
C ALA A 46 2.44 16.17 -11.11
N ARG A 47 1.78 17.28 -10.72
CA ARG A 47 0.72 18.02 -11.45
C ARG A 47 -0.56 17.27 -11.79
N SER A 48 -0.53 15.95 -11.95
CA SER A 48 -1.70 15.12 -12.23
C SER A 48 -1.61 13.75 -11.53
N PRO A 49 -2.75 13.11 -11.25
CA PRO A 49 -2.74 11.76 -10.68
C PRO A 49 -2.26 10.69 -11.67
N GLU A 50 -2.34 10.92 -12.97
CA GLU A 50 -1.82 10.03 -14.00
C GLU A 50 -0.30 9.89 -13.87
N THR A 51 0.42 11.03 -13.72
CA THR A 51 1.87 11.02 -13.50
C THR A 51 2.24 10.33 -12.18
N ILE A 52 1.40 10.47 -11.14
CA ILE A 52 1.60 9.73 -9.89
C ILE A 52 1.43 8.22 -10.11
N ALA A 53 0.40 7.82 -10.85
CA ALA A 53 0.14 6.40 -11.14
C ALA A 53 1.26 5.78 -11.99
N GLU A 54 1.72 6.49 -13.02
CA GLU A 54 2.85 6.08 -13.86
C GLU A 54 4.12 5.85 -13.02
N LEU A 55 4.45 6.82 -12.15
CA LEU A 55 5.59 6.69 -11.24
C LEU A 55 5.50 5.45 -10.34
N LEU A 56 4.31 5.19 -9.78
CA LEU A 56 4.12 4.02 -8.90
C LEU A 56 4.25 2.70 -9.66
N VAL A 57 3.75 2.64 -10.90
CA VAL A 57 3.88 1.44 -11.77
C VAL A 57 5.33 1.22 -12.21
N GLU A 58 6.04 2.28 -12.58
CA GLU A 58 7.47 2.21 -12.91
C GLU A 58 8.27 1.74 -11.69
N PHE A 59 7.97 2.28 -10.51
CA PHE A 59 8.61 1.90 -9.27
C PHE A 59 8.34 0.44 -8.92
N GLU A 60 7.09 -0.01 -8.97
CA GLU A 60 6.70 -1.41 -8.73
C GLU A 60 7.48 -2.34 -9.67
N THR A 61 7.52 -2.01 -10.96
CA THR A 61 8.25 -2.81 -11.96
C THR A 61 9.75 -2.89 -11.65
N ALA A 62 10.34 -1.78 -11.21
CA ALA A 62 11.76 -1.73 -10.88
C ALA A 62 12.11 -2.53 -9.62
N ILE A 63 11.24 -2.52 -8.60
CA ILE A 63 11.51 -3.20 -7.32
C ILE A 63 11.03 -4.66 -7.28
N ALA A 64 10.17 -5.08 -8.21
CA ALA A 64 9.57 -6.42 -8.21
C ALA A 64 10.61 -7.56 -8.10
N PRO A 65 11.73 -7.56 -8.85
CA PRO A 65 12.73 -8.63 -8.73
C PRO A 65 13.35 -8.71 -7.33
N TRP A 66 13.59 -7.56 -6.70
CA TRP A 66 14.16 -7.49 -5.34
C TRP A 66 13.13 -7.92 -4.29
N ALA A 67 11.86 -7.56 -4.48
CA ALA A 67 10.78 -8.00 -3.61
C ALA A 67 10.56 -9.53 -3.68
N GLU A 68 10.67 -10.11 -4.87
CA GLU A 68 10.60 -11.56 -5.09
C GLU A 68 11.79 -12.30 -4.45
N GLU A 69 13.01 -11.76 -4.60
CA GLU A 69 14.20 -12.28 -3.94
C GLU A 69 14.08 -12.21 -2.42
N GLU A 70 13.60 -11.08 -1.88
CA GLU A 70 13.39 -10.93 -0.45
C GLU A 70 12.34 -11.92 0.09
N ASP A 71 11.24 -12.14 -0.63
CA ASP A 71 10.22 -13.11 -0.25
C ASP A 71 10.77 -14.55 -0.26
N GLU A 72 11.60 -14.91 -1.24
CA GLU A 72 12.29 -16.20 -1.28
C GLU A 72 13.23 -16.39 -0.08
N LEU A 73 14.06 -15.39 0.23
CA LEU A 73 14.95 -15.43 1.39
C LEU A 73 14.18 -15.56 2.71
N LEU A 74 13.05 -14.85 2.84
CA LEU A 74 12.19 -14.94 4.02
C LEU A 74 11.58 -16.34 4.15
N ARG A 75 11.11 -16.93 3.05
CA ARG A 75 10.59 -18.31 3.01
C ARG A 75 11.63 -19.35 3.41
N GLN A 76 12.85 -19.21 2.89
CA GLN A 76 13.97 -20.09 3.26
C GLN A 76 14.29 -20.00 4.75
N SER A 77 14.35 -18.78 5.29
CA SER A 77 14.55 -18.59 6.73
C SER A 77 13.44 -19.32 7.50
N ALA A 78 12.18 -19.13 7.12
CA ALA A 78 11.01 -19.69 7.78
C ALA A 78 10.88 -21.21 7.59
N ARG A 79 11.75 -21.84 6.78
CA ARG A 79 11.73 -23.27 6.42
C ARG A 79 10.38 -23.69 5.84
N LEU A 80 9.75 -22.79 5.08
CA LEU A 80 8.48 -23.05 4.43
C LEU A 80 8.67 -23.87 3.16
N PRO A 81 7.68 -24.71 2.78
CA PRO A 81 7.72 -25.41 1.50
C PRO A 81 7.64 -24.41 0.33
N ALA A 82 8.15 -24.83 -0.83
CA ALA A 82 8.11 -24.03 -2.05
C ALA A 82 6.66 -23.59 -2.37
N GLY A 83 6.47 -22.30 -2.66
CA GLY A 83 5.17 -21.71 -2.96
C GLY A 83 4.32 -21.30 -1.75
N ALA A 84 4.72 -21.62 -0.52
CA ALA A 84 4.03 -21.13 0.69
C ALA A 84 4.48 -19.71 1.05
N ARG A 85 3.54 -18.80 1.29
CA ARG A 85 3.83 -17.41 1.65
C ARG A 85 4.04 -17.23 3.15
N VAL A 86 4.97 -16.36 3.53
CA VAL A 86 5.12 -15.92 4.92
C VAL A 86 3.90 -15.07 5.29
N ALA A 87 3.26 -15.36 6.42
CA ALA A 87 2.13 -14.56 6.84
C ALA A 87 2.60 -13.13 7.18
N PRO A 88 1.79 -12.08 6.93
CA PRO A 88 2.20 -10.69 7.14
C PRO A 88 2.69 -10.37 8.56
N TRP A 89 2.18 -11.09 9.57
CA TRP A 89 2.58 -10.93 10.97
C TRP A 89 3.88 -11.67 11.34
N ASP A 90 4.29 -12.66 10.54
CA ASP A 90 5.53 -13.43 10.76
C ASP A 90 6.74 -12.76 10.07
N ARG A 91 6.48 -11.92 9.06
CA ARG A 91 7.49 -11.19 8.30
C ARG A 91 8.51 -10.43 9.18
N PRO A 92 8.10 -9.56 10.13
CA PRO A 92 9.06 -8.82 10.97
C PRO A 92 9.92 -9.73 11.87
N PHE A 93 9.36 -10.88 12.32
CA PHE A 93 10.12 -11.85 13.11
C PHE A 93 11.23 -12.51 12.28
N PHE A 94 10.91 -12.92 11.05
CA PHE A 94 11.86 -13.56 10.16
C PHE A 94 12.90 -12.61 9.58
N GLU A 95 12.54 -11.35 9.33
CA GLU A 95 13.47 -10.28 8.96
C GLU A 95 14.51 -10.04 10.06
N ALA A 96 14.06 -9.90 11.32
CA ALA A 96 14.95 -9.69 12.46
C ALA A 96 15.92 -10.87 12.65
N ARG A 97 15.41 -12.11 12.64
CA ARG A 97 16.24 -13.31 12.77
C ARG A 97 17.27 -13.46 11.65
N ARG A 98 16.99 -12.96 10.44
CA ARG A 98 17.96 -12.93 9.34
C ARG A 98 19.08 -11.91 9.60
N SER A 99 18.78 -10.75 10.18
CA SER A 99 19.78 -9.71 10.45
C SER A 99 20.79 -10.06 11.54
N GLU A 100 20.47 -11.03 12.39
CA GLU A 100 21.31 -11.50 13.50
C GLU A 100 22.28 -12.64 13.10
N ALA A 101 22.12 -13.23 11.90
CA ALA A 101 22.90 -14.37 11.40
C ALA A 101 23.96 -13.93 10.39
#